data_AF-A0A2V2EEN6-F1
#
_entry.id   AF-A0A2V2EEN6-F1
#
_cell.length_a   1.000
_cell.length_b   1.000
_cell.length_c   1.000
_cell.angle_alpha   90.00
_cell.angle_beta   90.00
_cell.angle_gamma   90.00
#
_symmetry.space_group_name_H-M   'P 1'
#
loop_
_entity.id
_entity.type
_entity.pdbx_description
1 polymer ?
#
loop_
_entity_poly.entity_id
_entity_poly.type
_entity_poly.pdbx_seq_one_letter_code
_entity_poly.pdbx_strand_id
1 'polypeptide(L)'
;MWGTKRVFVEISYTFIYYHSEGGVFTDINELIETVILKTKTSENEYRDEPIIRTAADMIKFTPPKYREMRLLAKYNFDNESDKTFYEQGKFMEDFEDDFDYNGDYSRYYPTYQTMNDRQLRGYFSWRTKVRKGDITQTSLSFAFIYIYEILNQIGVETPEEGFWTLKKFWNVYKEFDFRVDRYLKLWLADYIVYYNLDKALFNEIPDMNFNNEVVVLLNYSDHTSDEIFNALISLSTYNLQNSKFFKQYPDDVKNVVVNVYGRLFEYYEKNRKIGICEKFFGKVLISPYNMFNSAVFYDRNNKNFEYEINQVTKFISRNGNWTCKRFLCYKDKNKKTGELLKAIDSLMRQKYNFKSYLKAETIKLYQDIINEETDKYQEAKRKAALPKIEIDISKLQDIRNTSIETQNKLIVEESVEDLPQIAPVEEKQTNTLNLSDVEYSFIKCLLNKAPYNDLLKTRGIMLSVIVDSINEKLFDLFNDTVIIYEEDKPVVIEDYLDELKGKTEK
;
A
#
# COMPACT_ATOMS: atom_id res chain seq x y z
N MET A 1 -25.92 36.23 65.38
CA MET A 1 -25.26 37.39 64.74
C MET A 1 -25.76 37.67 63.30
N TRP A 2 -26.99 37.26 62.95
CA TRP A 2 -27.64 37.52 61.65
C TRP A 2 -28.85 38.47 61.76
N GLY A 3 -29.14 39.01 62.96
CA GLY A 3 -30.22 39.98 63.16
C GLY A 3 -29.79 41.44 62.90
N THR A 4 -28.50 41.74 63.01
CA THR A 4 -27.99 43.12 62.94
C THR A 4 -27.82 43.63 61.50
N LYS A 5 -27.67 42.75 60.50
CA LYS A 5 -27.51 43.17 59.10
C LYS A 5 -28.83 43.46 58.39
N ARG A 6 -29.94 42.82 58.77
CA ARG A 6 -31.26 43.03 58.13
C ARG A 6 -31.88 44.37 58.53
N VAL A 7 -31.74 44.73 59.81
CA VAL A 7 -32.17 46.04 60.34
C VAL A 7 -31.39 47.19 59.70
N PHE A 8 -30.09 47.02 59.44
CA PHE A 8 -29.27 48.06 58.79
C PHE A 8 -29.68 48.34 57.33
N VAL A 9 -30.15 47.34 56.58
CA VAL A 9 -30.52 47.50 55.17
C VAL A 9 -31.90 48.15 55.00
N GLU A 10 -32.87 47.82 55.87
CA GLU A 10 -34.20 48.47 55.86
C GLU A 10 -34.17 49.91 56.38
N ILE A 11 -33.33 50.19 57.38
CA ILE A 11 -33.08 51.58 57.84
C ILE A 11 -32.47 52.40 56.70
N SER A 12 -31.53 51.82 55.94
CA SER A 12 -30.87 52.50 54.82
C SER A 12 -31.83 52.83 53.67
N TYR A 13 -32.73 51.91 53.30
CA TYR A 13 -33.72 52.16 52.24
C TYR A 13 -34.79 53.18 52.65
N THR A 14 -35.21 53.17 53.92
CA THR A 14 -36.19 54.12 54.45
C THR A 14 -35.60 55.53 54.57
N PHE A 15 -34.31 55.66 54.94
CA PHE A 15 -33.60 56.95 54.98
C PHE A 15 -33.42 57.55 53.58
N ILE A 16 -33.15 56.72 52.56
CA ILE A 16 -32.96 57.14 51.17
C ILE A 16 -34.29 57.62 50.54
N TYR A 17 -35.41 56.97 50.84
CA TYR A 17 -36.73 57.37 50.32
C TYR A 17 -37.31 58.63 50.99
N TYR A 18 -36.93 58.92 52.25
CA TYR A 18 -37.45 60.09 52.97
C TYR A 18 -36.69 61.39 52.62
N HIS A 19 -35.42 61.30 52.24
CA HIS A 19 -34.65 62.44 51.75
C HIS A 19 -35.09 62.93 50.36
N SER A 20 -35.85 62.14 49.59
CA SER A 20 -36.41 62.58 48.29
C SER A 20 -37.70 63.41 48.40
N GLU A 21 -38.36 63.48 49.56
CA GLU A 21 -39.63 64.20 49.76
C GLU A 21 -39.56 65.36 50.80
N GLY A 22 -38.36 65.77 51.23
CA GLY A 22 -38.17 67.03 51.97
C GLY A 22 -38.70 67.10 53.41
N GLY A 23 -38.98 65.97 54.06
CA GLY A 23 -39.38 65.91 55.47
C GLY A 23 -38.21 65.74 56.44
N VAL A 24 -38.20 66.50 57.55
CA VAL A 24 -37.23 66.34 58.65
C VAL A 24 -37.90 65.54 59.77
N PHE A 25 -37.38 64.36 60.10
CA PHE A 25 -37.73 63.67 61.35
C PHE A 25 -36.83 64.17 62.47
N THR A 26 -37.44 64.56 63.59
CA THR A 26 -36.74 65.01 64.80
C THR A 26 -36.62 63.95 65.89
N ASP A 27 -37.17 62.74 65.71
CA ASP A 27 -37.07 61.63 66.69
C ASP A 27 -37.09 60.23 66.02
N ILE A 28 -36.24 59.32 66.51
CA ILE A 28 -36.03 57.95 65.99
C ILE A 28 -37.16 57.00 66.42
N ASN A 29 -37.89 57.32 67.49
CA ASN A 29 -38.96 56.46 67.99
C ASN A 29 -40.21 56.46 67.08
N GLU A 30 -40.48 57.54 66.36
CA GLU A 30 -41.63 57.68 65.44
C GLU A 30 -41.49 56.80 64.18
N LEU A 31 -40.25 56.59 63.72
CA LEU A 31 -39.93 55.73 62.57
C LEU A 31 -40.20 54.25 62.88
N ILE A 32 -39.94 53.83 64.12
CA ILE A 32 -40.08 52.44 64.57
C ILE A 32 -41.56 52.05 64.67
N GLU A 33 -42.43 52.93 65.19
CA GLU A 33 -43.88 52.65 65.27
C GLU A 33 -44.52 52.54 63.88
N THR A 34 -44.10 53.36 62.92
CA THR A 34 -44.65 53.37 61.56
C THR A 34 -44.35 52.09 60.77
N VAL A 35 -43.17 51.48 60.99
CA VAL A 35 -42.76 50.20 60.36
C VAL A 35 -43.48 49.00 61.00
N ILE A 36 -43.72 49.05 62.32
CA ILE A 36 -44.44 47.99 63.05
C ILE A 36 -45.94 47.98 62.69
N LEU A 37 -46.54 49.14 62.41
CA LEU A 37 -47.95 49.23 61.99
C LEU A 37 -48.20 48.71 60.56
N LYS A 38 -47.25 48.89 59.63
CA LYS A 38 -47.37 48.40 58.24
C LYS A 38 -47.22 46.89 58.08
N THR A 39 -46.60 46.20 59.03
CA THR A 39 -46.37 44.74 58.96
C THR A 39 -47.56 43.91 59.45
N LYS A 40 -48.60 44.53 60.02
CA LYS A 40 -49.75 43.80 60.61
C LYS A 40 -51.00 43.70 59.73
N THR A 41 -51.02 44.25 58.52
CA THR A 41 -52.20 44.18 57.64
C THR A 41 -51.84 43.96 56.17
N SER A 42 -51.60 42.71 55.79
CA SER A 42 -51.87 42.24 54.43
C SER A 42 -52.03 40.72 54.45
N GLU A 43 -53.19 40.26 53.99
CA GLU A 43 -53.55 38.85 53.79
C GLU A 43 -52.49 38.15 52.93
N ASN A 44 -51.91 37.06 53.47
CA ASN A 44 -50.92 36.25 52.76
C ASN A 44 -51.59 35.39 51.68
N GLU A 45 -51.71 35.90 50.46
CA GLU A 45 -51.69 35.03 49.28
C GLU A 45 -50.29 34.41 49.15
N TYR A 46 -50.21 33.08 49.27
CA TYR A 46 -48.97 32.33 49.04
C TYR A 46 -48.51 32.55 47.59
N ARG A 47 -47.35 33.20 47.41
CA ARG A 47 -46.63 33.25 46.13
C ARG A 47 -45.31 32.53 46.31
N ASP A 48 -44.94 31.70 45.34
CA ASP A 48 -43.67 30.98 45.34
C ASP A 48 -42.50 31.97 45.42
N GLU A 49 -41.82 32.02 46.56
CA GLU A 49 -40.56 32.74 46.69
C GLU A 49 -39.45 31.97 45.95
N PRO A 50 -38.63 32.64 45.11
CA PRO A 50 -37.55 31.98 44.40
C PRO A 50 -36.52 31.43 45.40
N ILE A 51 -36.19 30.14 45.27
CA ILE A 51 -35.16 29.49 46.10
C ILE A 51 -33.82 30.20 45.85
N ILE A 52 -33.36 30.99 46.82
CA ILE A 52 -32.05 31.66 46.79
C ILE A 52 -30.98 30.58 46.99
N ARG A 53 -30.35 30.15 45.89
CA ARG A 53 -29.19 29.23 45.95
C ARG A 53 -27.93 30.04 46.25
N THR A 54 -27.16 29.62 47.25
CA THR A 54 -25.84 30.24 47.49
C THR A 54 -24.86 29.87 46.38
N ALA A 55 -23.77 30.62 46.20
CA ALA A 55 -22.73 30.28 45.23
C ALA A 55 -22.15 28.88 45.45
N ALA A 56 -22.08 28.41 46.71
CA ALA A 56 -21.70 27.05 47.05
C ALA A 56 -22.74 25.99 46.63
N ASP A 57 -24.03 26.33 46.73
CA ASP A 57 -25.13 25.48 46.25
C ASP A 57 -25.19 25.42 44.72
N MET A 58 -24.81 26.51 44.03
CA MET A 58 -24.64 26.53 42.57
C MET A 58 -23.47 25.65 42.10
N ILE A 59 -22.35 25.64 42.83
CA ILE A 59 -21.20 24.75 42.54
C ILE A 59 -21.57 23.26 42.72
N LYS A 60 -22.46 22.95 43.66
CA LYS A 60 -22.97 21.59 43.91
C LYS A 60 -24.23 21.24 43.11
N PHE A 61 -24.74 22.16 42.29
CA PHE A 61 -25.95 21.92 41.54
C PHE A 61 -25.67 21.02 40.34
N THR A 62 -26.16 19.79 40.42
CA THR A 62 -26.30 18.89 39.27
C THR A 62 -27.69 19.09 38.65
N PRO A 63 -27.81 19.51 37.38
CA PRO A 63 -29.10 19.63 36.69
C PRO A 63 -29.97 18.36 36.83
N PRO A 64 -31.32 18.50 36.98
CA PRO A 64 -32.21 17.36 37.19
C PRO A 64 -32.07 16.24 36.13
N LYS A 65 -31.78 16.64 34.89
CA LYS A 65 -31.60 15.72 33.76
C LYS A 65 -30.51 14.67 33.99
N TYR A 66 -29.46 14.98 34.76
CA TYR A 66 -28.44 13.99 35.14
C TYR A 66 -28.97 12.91 36.08
N ARG A 67 -29.88 13.27 36.99
CA ARG A 67 -30.52 12.30 37.89
C ARG A 67 -31.41 11.36 37.09
N GLU A 68 -32.20 11.91 36.16
CA GLU A 68 -33.06 11.14 35.24
C GLU A 68 -32.23 10.20 34.36
N MET A 69 -31.17 10.71 33.75
CA MET A 69 -30.21 9.91 32.98
C MET A 69 -29.66 8.73 33.80
N ARG A 70 -29.28 8.96 35.08
CA ARG A 70 -28.79 7.89 35.96
C ARG A 70 -29.85 6.85 36.30
N LEU A 71 -31.13 7.23 36.36
CA LEU A 71 -32.21 6.28 36.64
C LEU A 71 -32.41 5.26 35.51
N LEU A 72 -32.08 5.61 34.25
CA LEU A 72 -32.17 4.67 33.11
C LEU A 72 -31.36 3.38 33.34
N ALA A 73 -30.22 3.46 34.04
CA ALA A 73 -29.41 2.29 34.36
C ALA A 73 -30.04 1.34 35.40
N LYS A 74 -31.01 1.79 36.19
CA LYS A 74 -31.68 0.95 37.21
C LYS A 74 -32.71 0.00 36.60
N TYR A 75 -33.14 0.25 35.37
CA TYR A 75 -34.19 -0.53 34.70
C TYR A 75 -33.64 -1.63 33.78
N ASN A 76 -32.32 -1.67 33.55
CA ASN A 76 -31.66 -2.73 32.79
C ASN A 76 -31.16 -3.84 33.74
N PHE A 77 -31.95 -4.90 33.89
CA PHE A 77 -31.64 -6.03 34.78
C PHE A 77 -30.58 -7.00 34.22
N ASP A 78 -30.28 -6.93 32.92
CA ASP A 78 -29.46 -7.92 32.19
C ASP A 78 -27.96 -7.57 32.09
N ASN A 79 -27.46 -6.58 32.85
CA ASN A 79 -26.03 -6.16 32.81
C ASN A 79 -25.50 -5.76 31.41
N GLU A 80 -26.37 -5.41 30.46
CA GLU A 80 -25.96 -4.86 29.16
C GLU A 80 -25.48 -3.40 29.32
N SER A 81 -24.22 -3.27 29.75
CA SER A 81 -23.55 -1.97 29.93
C SER A 81 -23.61 -1.11 28.67
N ASP A 82 -23.49 -1.72 27.49
CA ASP A 82 -23.48 -1.01 26.20
C ASP A 82 -24.86 -0.46 25.84
N LYS A 83 -25.93 -1.24 26.08
CA LYS A 83 -27.31 -0.77 25.91
C LYS A 83 -27.62 0.40 26.85
N THR A 84 -27.22 0.28 28.11
CA THR A 84 -27.39 1.37 29.08
C THR A 84 -26.64 2.62 28.63
N PHE A 85 -25.40 2.47 28.14
CA PHE A 85 -24.65 3.59 27.58
C PHE A 85 -25.40 4.26 26.42
N TYR A 86 -25.92 3.46 25.48
CA TYR A 86 -26.68 3.97 24.34
C TYR A 86 -27.93 4.75 24.77
N GLU A 87 -28.75 4.17 25.65
CA GLU A 87 -29.99 4.80 26.13
C GLU A 87 -29.72 6.12 26.85
N GLN A 88 -28.70 6.14 27.71
CA GLN A 88 -28.28 7.35 28.41
C GLN A 88 -27.74 8.42 27.45
N GLY A 89 -26.93 8.01 26.47
CA GLY A 89 -26.40 8.91 25.46
C GLY A 89 -27.50 9.51 24.58
N LYS A 90 -28.48 8.69 24.16
CA LYS A 90 -29.66 9.18 23.42
C LYS A 90 -30.54 10.10 24.23
N PHE A 91 -30.77 9.81 25.51
CA PHE A 91 -31.51 10.71 26.39
C PHE A 91 -30.81 12.08 26.56
N MET A 92 -29.48 12.08 26.52
CA MET A 92 -28.64 13.27 26.62
C MET A 92 -28.16 13.80 25.25
N GLU A 93 -28.79 13.39 24.15
CA GLU A 93 -28.33 13.68 22.80
C GLU A 93 -28.20 15.18 22.58
N ASP A 94 -29.25 15.96 22.81
CA ASP A 94 -29.25 17.42 22.61
C ASP A 94 -28.88 18.22 23.87
N PHE A 95 -28.45 17.54 24.95
CA PHE A 95 -28.14 18.24 26.19
C PHE A 95 -26.82 19.00 26.09
N GLU A 96 -26.86 20.30 26.38
CA GLU A 96 -25.68 21.14 26.53
C GLU A 96 -25.43 21.46 28.00
N ASP A 97 -24.16 21.64 28.35
CA ASP A 97 -23.77 22.10 29.67
C ASP A 97 -22.64 23.13 29.59
N ASP A 98 -22.51 23.94 30.64
CA ASP A 98 -21.42 24.89 30.83
C ASP A 98 -20.93 24.84 32.28
N PHE A 99 -19.92 24.00 32.50
CA PHE A 99 -19.29 23.75 33.78
C PHE A 99 -17.79 23.82 33.65
N ASP A 100 -17.17 24.66 34.47
CA ASP A 100 -15.72 24.73 34.58
C ASP A 100 -15.18 23.52 35.37
N TYR A 101 -14.65 22.54 34.64
CA TYR A 101 -14.13 21.30 35.19
C TYR A 101 -12.61 21.25 35.13
N ASN A 102 -11.99 21.30 36.30
CA ASN A 102 -10.53 21.28 36.49
C ASN A 102 -10.04 19.98 37.19
N GLY A 103 -10.70 18.84 36.93
CA GLY A 103 -10.36 17.55 37.57
C GLY A 103 -9.85 16.51 36.59
N ASP A 104 -9.32 15.41 37.10
CA ASP A 104 -8.87 14.27 36.29
C ASP A 104 -9.90 13.13 36.27
N TYR A 105 -9.99 12.45 35.13
CA TYR A 105 -10.78 11.23 34.98
C TYR A 105 -10.08 10.27 34.01
N SER A 106 -9.76 9.07 34.48
CA SER A 106 -9.10 8.04 33.68
C SER A 106 -9.70 6.68 33.98
N ARG A 107 -10.17 6.01 32.93
CA ARG A 107 -10.64 4.63 32.89
C ARG A 107 -10.40 4.03 31.51
N TYR A 108 -10.11 2.72 31.50
CA TYR A 108 -9.84 1.94 30.30
C TYR A 108 -11.09 1.69 29.43
N TYR A 109 -12.26 1.49 30.06
CA TYR A 109 -13.58 1.40 29.39
C TYR A 109 -14.54 2.41 30.03
N PRO A 110 -14.46 3.69 29.64
CA PRO A 110 -15.26 4.74 30.26
C PRO A 110 -16.70 4.70 29.74
N THR A 111 -17.66 4.81 30.65
CA THR A 111 -19.09 5.04 30.36
C THR A 111 -19.63 6.13 31.27
N TYR A 112 -20.82 6.66 30.98
CA TYR A 112 -21.48 7.65 31.85
C TYR A 112 -21.65 7.15 33.29
N GLN A 113 -21.93 5.86 33.48
CA GLN A 113 -22.13 5.25 34.80
C GLN A 113 -20.88 5.32 35.67
N THR A 114 -19.71 5.25 35.06
CA THR A 114 -18.43 5.24 35.79
C THR A 114 -17.97 6.63 36.22
N MET A 115 -18.66 7.69 35.81
CA MET A 115 -18.37 9.08 36.17
C MET A 115 -19.23 9.55 37.34
N ASN A 116 -18.64 10.34 38.24
CA ASN A 116 -19.39 11.10 39.23
C ASN A 116 -20.08 12.33 38.59
N ASP A 117 -20.95 13.01 39.33
CA ASP A 117 -21.73 14.14 38.79
C ASP A 117 -20.85 15.28 38.27
N ARG A 118 -19.74 15.60 38.96
CA ARG A 118 -18.80 16.65 38.55
C ARG A 118 -18.09 16.29 37.24
N GLN A 119 -17.71 15.01 37.10
CA GLN A 119 -17.11 14.46 35.88
C GLN A 119 -18.11 14.45 34.73
N LEU A 120 -19.38 14.08 34.96
CA LEU A 120 -20.43 14.16 33.95
C LEU A 120 -20.60 15.61 33.47
N ARG A 121 -20.76 16.56 34.39
CA ARG A 121 -20.85 17.99 34.02
C ARG A 121 -19.63 18.44 33.21
N GLY A 122 -18.44 18.04 33.62
CA GLY A 122 -17.20 18.30 32.86
C GLY A 122 -17.23 17.71 31.45
N TYR A 123 -17.63 16.45 31.30
CA TYR A 123 -17.74 15.78 30.01
C TYR A 123 -18.75 16.47 29.10
N PHE A 124 -19.98 16.73 29.55
CA PHE A 124 -21.01 17.34 28.72
C PHE A 124 -20.69 18.80 28.36
N SER A 125 -19.97 19.52 29.22
CA SER A 125 -19.49 20.88 28.91
C SER A 125 -18.40 20.86 27.84
N TRP A 126 -17.44 19.94 27.95
CA TRP A 126 -16.43 19.72 26.93
C TRP A 126 -17.05 19.24 25.61
N ARG A 127 -17.98 18.27 25.66
CA ARG A 127 -18.73 17.77 24.50
C ARG A 127 -19.48 18.89 23.77
N THR A 128 -20.09 19.81 24.52
CA THR A 128 -20.79 20.99 23.96
C THR A 128 -19.84 21.83 23.11
N LYS A 129 -18.61 22.09 23.60
CA LYS A 129 -17.58 22.82 22.85
C LYS A 129 -17.12 22.05 21.61
N VAL A 130 -16.87 20.75 21.75
CA VAL A 130 -16.46 19.86 20.65
C VAL A 130 -17.48 19.85 19.53
N ARG A 131 -18.78 19.74 19.84
CA ARG A 131 -19.86 19.75 18.84
C ARG A 131 -20.02 21.12 18.16
N LYS A 132 -19.65 22.20 18.83
CA LYS A 132 -19.55 23.57 18.24
C LYS A 132 -18.25 23.78 17.45
N GLY A 133 -17.39 22.76 17.36
CA GLY A 133 -16.15 22.79 16.58
C GLY A 133 -14.89 23.13 17.38
N ASP A 134 -15.02 23.45 18.66
CA ASP A 134 -13.90 23.75 19.55
C ASP A 134 -13.39 22.47 20.22
N ILE A 135 -12.48 21.76 19.54
CA ILE A 135 -11.88 20.52 20.01
C ILE A 135 -10.64 20.85 20.84
N THR A 136 -10.77 20.78 22.16
CA THR A 136 -9.66 20.99 23.09
C THR A 136 -9.14 19.66 23.65
N GLN A 137 -7.86 19.64 24.05
CA GLN A 137 -7.29 18.52 24.81
C GLN A 137 -8.10 18.29 26.09
N THR A 138 -8.32 17.01 26.43
CA THR A 138 -9.00 16.58 27.65
C THR A 138 -8.45 15.23 28.10
N SER A 139 -9.08 14.60 29.09
CA SER A 139 -8.73 13.24 29.46
C SER A 139 -9.05 12.27 28.32
N LEU A 140 -8.15 11.31 28.08
CA LEU A 140 -8.35 10.30 27.03
C LEU A 140 -9.69 9.55 27.18
N SER A 141 -10.14 9.37 28.42
CA SER A 141 -11.44 8.75 28.68
C SER A 141 -12.62 9.56 28.18
N PHE A 142 -12.61 10.90 28.31
CA PHE A 142 -13.66 11.74 27.72
C PHE A 142 -13.68 11.65 26.19
N ALA A 143 -12.50 11.64 25.56
CA ALA A 143 -12.39 11.44 24.12
C ALA A 143 -13.00 10.10 23.67
N PHE A 144 -12.71 9.00 24.38
CA PHE A 144 -13.33 7.70 24.07
C PHE A 144 -14.84 7.68 24.27
N ILE A 145 -15.39 8.33 25.31
CA ILE A 145 -16.85 8.44 25.47
C ILE A 145 -17.47 9.14 24.26
N TYR A 146 -16.89 10.26 23.81
CA TYR A 146 -17.38 10.97 22.63
C TYR A 146 -17.26 10.14 21.34
N ILE A 147 -16.16 9.39 21.18
CA ILE A 147 -16.03 8.42 20.09
C ILE A 147 -17.15 7.39 20.15
N TYR A 148 -17.41 6.81 21.33
CA TYR A 148 -18.48 5.83 21.52
C TYR A 148 -19.87 6.41 21.24
N GLU A 149 -20.14 7.68 21.60
CA GLU A 149 -21.37 8.37 21.20
C GLU A 149 -21.55 8.31 19.67
N ILE A 150 -20.53 8.74 18.91
CA ILE A 150 -20.61 8.78 17.45
C ILE A 150 -20.73 7.38 16.85
N LEU A 151 -19.97 6.39 17.35
CA LEU A 151 -20.09 5.00 16.89
C LEU A 151 -21.52 4.47 17.05
N ASN A 152 -22.24 4.93 18.07
CA ASN A 152 -23.62 4.55 18.37
C ASN A 152 -24.69 5.43 17.69
N GLN A 153 -24.32 6.35 16.79
CA GLN A 153 -25.21 7.35 16.17
C GLN A 153 -25.85 8.33 17.17
N ILE A 154 -25.12 8.76 18.19
CA ILE A 154 -25.60 9.77 19.15
C ILE A 154 -25.03 11.14 18.77
N GLY A 155 -25.93 12.10 18.54
CA GLY A 155 -25.60 13.47 18.17
C GLY A 155 -25.28 13.66 16.69
N VAL A 156 -25.68 12.73 15.83
CA VAL A 156 -25.50 12.77 14.37
C VAL A 156 -26.80 12.32 13.69
N GLU A 157 -27.18 12.95 12.59
CA GLU A 157 -28.46 12.70 11.91
C GLU A 157 -28.37 11.47 11.01
N THR A 158 -27.26 11.32 10.27
CA THR A 158 -27.03 10.19 9.37
C THR A 158 -25.72 9.45 9.66
N PRO A 159 -25.60 8.17 9.24
CA PRO A 159 -24.33 7.46 9.26
C PRO A 159 -23.21 8.18 8.50
N GLU A 160 -23.48 8.76 7.34
CA GLU A 160 -22.46 9.51 6.58
C GLU A 160 -21.93 10.70 7.38
N GLU A 161 -22.81 11.46 8.03
CA GLU A 161 -22.42 12.56 8.91
C GLU A 161 -21.57 12.06 10.09
N GLY A 162 -21.96 10.94 10.70
CA GLY A 162 -21.22 10.34 11.81
C GLY A 162 -19.81 9.88 11.40
N PHE A 163 -19.65 9.30 10.21
CA PHE A 163 -18.34 8.96 9.66
C PHE A 163 -17.43 10.20 9.56
N TRP A 164 -17.91 11.28 8.93
CA TRP A 164 -17.13 12.49 8.75
C TRP A 164 -16.85 13.21 10.07
N THR A 165 -17.80 13.20 10.99
CA THR A 165 -17.63 13.76 12.35
C THR A 165 -16.56 13.00 13.11
N LEU A 166 -16.58 11.66 13.06
CA LEU A 166 -15.58 10.81 13.70
C LEU A 166 -14.18 11.02 13.08
N LYS A 167 -14.10 11.09 11.75
CA LYS A 167 -12.85 11.35 11.02
C LYS A 167 -12.29 12.75 11.32
N LYS A 168 -13.14 13.78 11.37
CA LYS A 168 -12.73 15.15 11.74
C LYS A 168 -12.17 15.17 13.16
N PHE A 169 -12.88 14.54 14.10
CA PHE A 169 -12.41 14.42 15.47
C PHE A 169 -11.06 13.69 15.54
N TRP A 170 -10.91 12.56 14.86
CA TRP A 170 -9.67 11.80 14.79
C TRP A 170 -8.49 12.67 14.31
N ASN A 171 -8.68 13.38 13.19
CA ASN A 171 -7.62 14.18 12.58
C ASN A 171 -7.10 15.30 13.48
N VAL A 172 -7.96 15.87 14.33
CA VAL A 172 -7.56 16.90 15.30
C VAL A 172 -7.00 16.25 16.57
N TYR A 173 -7.70 15.29 17.14
CA TYR A 173 -7.39 14.78 18.48
C TYR A 173 -6.13 13.91 18.53
N LYS A 174 -5.74 13.28 17.42
CA LYS A 174 -4.49 12.49 17.34
C LYS A 174 -3.24 13.33 17.62
N GLU A 175 -3.27 14.63 17.37
CA GLU A 175 -2.18 15.57 17.67
C GLU A 175 -2.04 15.82 19.18
N PHE A 176 -3.16 15.73 19.92
CA PHE A 176 -3.15 15.83 21.39
C PHE A 176 -2.81 14.49 22.06
N ASP A 177 -3.33 13.38 21.54
CA ASP A 177 -3.07 12.03 22.07
C ASP A 177 -3.12 10.97 20.97
N PHE A 178 -1.95 10.51 20.52
CA PHE A 178 -1.81 9.54 19.44
C PHE A 178 -2.44 8.16 19.76
N ARG A 179 -2.76 7.86 21.03
CA ARG A 179 -3.34 6.56 21.40
C ARG A 179 -4.71 6.31 20.76
N VAL A 180 -5.42 7.35 20.32
CA VAL A 180 -6.70 7.19 19.59
C VAL A 180 -6.51 6.62 18.17
N ASP A 181 -5.33 6.83 17.56
CA ASP A 181 -5.05 6.48 16.16
C ASP A 181 -5.28 5.00 15.86
N ARG A 182 -4.74 4.13 16.71
CA ARG A 182 -4.84 2.67 16.55
C ARG A 182 -6.27 2.14 16.61
N TYR A 183 -7.18 2.84 17.28
CA TYR A 183 -8.58 2.43 17.42
C TYR A 183 -9.43 3.02 16.31
N LEU A 184 -9.29 4.33 16.05
CA LEU A 184 -10.12 5.04 15.07
C LEU A 184 -9.90 4.55 13.65
N LYS A 185 -8.69 4.12 13.27
CA LYS A 185 -8.45 3.46 11.97
C LYS A 185 -9.33 2.21 11.77
N LEU A 186 -9.40 1.36 12.79
CA LEU A 186 -10.18 0.12 12.75
C LEU A 186 -11.68 0.43 12.84
N TRP A 187 -12.08 1.31 13.75
CA TRP A 187 -13.49 1.63 13.95
C TRP A 187 -14.09 2.42 12.80
N LEU A 188 -13.35 3.27 12.08
CA LEU A 188 -13.85 3.90 10.86
C LEU A 188 -14.14 2.87 9.76
N ALA A 189 -13.31 1.83 9.63
CA ALA A 189 -13.55 0.73 8.71
C ALA A 189 -14.78 -0.10 9.11
N ASP A 190 -14.90 -0.45 10.40
CA ASP A 190 -16.09 -1.12 10.93
C ASP A 190 -17.34 -0.28 10.73
N TYR A 191 -17.23 1.04 10.88
CA TYR A 191 -18.33 1.98 10.72
C TYR A 191 -18.89 1.99 9.29
N ILE A 192 -18.00 2.02 8.28
CA ILE A 192 -18.40 1.90 6.87
C ILE A 192 -19.18 0.61 6.63
N VAL A 193 -18.67 -0.51 7.14
CA VAL A 193 -19.29 -1.84 6.95
C VAL A 193 -20.62 -1.94 7.69
N TYR A 194 -20.64 -1.61 8.99
CA TYR A 194 -21.78 -1.80 9.86
C TYR A 194 -23.00 -0.97 9.41
N TYR A 195 -22.76 0.28 9.02
CA TYR A 195 -23.81 1.19 8.56
C TYR A 195 -24.06 1.15 7.05
N ASN A 196 -23.40 0.24 6.31
CA ASN A 196 -23.57 0.07 4.87
C ASN A 196 -23.31 1.35 4.06
N LEU A 197 -22.22 2.05 4.38
CA LEU A 197 -21.81 3.24 3.66
C LEU A 197 -21.16 2.92 2.31
N ASP A 198 -20.86 3.95 1.52
CA ASP A 198 -20.12 3.79 0.26
C ASP A 198 -18.69 3.23 0.52
N LYS A 199 -18.31 2.21 -0.24
CA LYS A 199 -16.98 1.59 -0.23
C LYS A 199 -15.89 2.59 -0.60
N ALA A 200 -16.18 3.64 -1.35
CA ALA A 200 -15.22 4.70 -1.66
C ALA A 200 -14.63 5.36 -0.39
N LEU A 201 -15.36 5.33 0.73
CA LEU A 201 -14.89 5.87 2.02
C LEU A 201 -13.70 5.09 2.62
N PHE A 202 -13.39 3.88 2.15
CA PHE A 202 -12.15 3.20 2.59
C PHE A 202 -10.90 3.96 2.16
N ASN A 203 -10.95 4.70 1.04
CA ASN A 203 -9.83 5.54 0.57
C ASN A 203 -9.53 6.71 1.53
N GLU A 204 -10.51 7.07 2.36
CA GLU A 204 -10.38 8.12 3.36
C GLU A 204 -9.62 7.66 4.61
N ILE A 205 -9.33 6.36 4.75
CA ILE A 205 -8.65 5.76 5.88
C ILE A 205 -7.20 5.39 5.48
N PRO A 206 -6.18 6.07 6.02
CA PRO A 206 -4.78 5.72 5.84
C PRO A 206 -4.47 4.25 6.15
N ASP A 207 -3.51 3.69 5.41
CA ASP A 207 -2.92 2.36 5.62
C ASP A 207 -3.87 1.15 5.44
N MET A 208 -5.12 1.35 4.98
CA MET A 208 -6.08 0.25 4.72
C MET A 208 -6.01 -0.34 3.30
N ASN A 209 -4.98 0.01 2.52
CA ASN A 209 -4.89 -0.38 1.12
C ASN A 209 -4.56 -1.86 0.90
N PHE A 210 -4.09 -2.60 1.92
CA PHE A 210 -3.63 -3.99 1.78
C PHE A 210 -4.58 -4.86 0.96
N ASN A 211 -5.89 -4.84 1.27
CA ASN A 211 -6.87 -5.67 0.58
C ASN A 211 -7.07 -5.26 -0.88
N ASN A 212 -6.98 -3.96 -1.19
CA ASN A 212 -7.10 -3.46 -2.56
C ASN A 212 -5.85 -3.81 -3.38
N GLU A 213 -4.66 -3.65 -2.81
CA GLU A 213 -3.42 -4.03 -3.49
C GLU A 213 -3.37 -5.53 -3.79
N VAL A 214 -3.87 -6.38 -2.88
CA VAL A 214 -3.96 -7.82 -3.14
C VAL A 214 -4.95 -8.14 -4.27
N VAL A 215 -6.03 -7.36 -4.43
CA VAL A 215 -6.96 -7.52 -5.56
C VAL A 215 -6.30 -7.12 -6.87
N VAL A 216 -5.51 -6.04 -6.89
CA VAL A 216 -4.70 -5.66 -8.07
C VAL A 216 -3.80 -6.82 -8.50
N LEU A 217 -3.15 -7.47 -7.53
CA LEU A 217 -2.28 -8.62 -7.78
C LEU A 217 -3.04 -9.89 -8.23
N LEU A 218 -4.26 -10.12 -7.72
CA LEU A 218 -5.11 -11.23 -8.14
C LEU A 218 -5.62 -11.06 -9.57
N ASN A 219 -6.00 -9.84 -9.94
CA ASN A 219 -6.49 -9.50 -11.27
C ASN A 219 -5.41 -8.84 -12.11
N TYR A 220 -4.17 -9.32 -12.00
CA TYR A 220 -2.99 -8.74 -12.65
C TYR A 220 -3.22 -8.41 -14.14
N SER A 221 -3.95 -9.27 -14.86
CA SER A 221 -4.24 -9.10 -16.29
C SER A 221 -5.10 -7.88 -16.62
N ASP A 222 -5.87 -7.36 -15.66
CA ASP A 222 -6.80 -6.24 -15.84
C ASP A 222 -6.16 -4.89 -15.44
N HIS A 223 -4.93 -4.90 -14.93
CA HIS A 223 -4.26 -3.74 -14.37
C HIS A 223 -3.02 -3.32 -15.15
N THR A 224 -2.70 -2.04 -15.06
CA THR A 224 -1.50 -1.46 -15.67
C THR A 224 -0.23 -1.87 -14.93
N SER A 225 0.91 -1.86 -15.62
CA SER A 225 2.22 -2.14 -15.00
C SER A 225 2.53 -1.25 -13.79
N ASP A 226 2.02 -0.02 -13.79
CA ASP A 226 2.19 0.97 -12.73
C ASP A 226 1.41 0.58 -11.48
N GLU A 227 0.15 0.19 -11.63
CA GLU A 227 -0.70 -0.28 -10.54
C GLU A 227 -0.12 -1.54 -9.90
N ILE A 228 0.30 -2.51 -10.72
CA ILE A 228 0.91 -3.76 -10.23
C ILE A 228 2.20 -3.47 -9.45
N PHE A 229 3.06 -2.62 -10.00
CA PHE A 229 4.31 -2.26 -9.33
C PHE A 229 4.03 -1.59 -7.98
N ASN A 230 3.11 -0.62 -7.95
CA ASN A 230 2.75 0.08 -6.72
C ASN A 230 2.15 -0.87 -5.68
N ALA A 231 1.31 -1.83 -6.10
CA ALA A 231 0.77 -2.87 -5.24
C ALA A 231 1.87 -3.73 -4.61
N LEU A 232 2.84 -4.20 -5.40
CA LEU A 232 3.97 -4.99 -4.89
C LEU A 232 4.83 -4.19 -3.90
N ILE A 233 5.07 -2.91 -4.17
CA ILE A 233 5.86 -2.03 -3.28
C ILE A 233 5.12 -1.80 -1.96
N SER A 234 3.83 -1.48 -2.02
CA SER A 234 2.97 -1.22 -0.87
C SER A 234 2.93 -2.43 0.07
N LEU A 235 2.78 -3.62 -0.50
CA LEU A 235 2.71 -4.90 0.22
C LEU A 235 4.07 -5.43 0.69
N SER A 236 5.19 -4.82 0.27
CA SER A 236 6.53 -5.33 0.55
C SER A 236 7.09 -4.84 1.89
N THR A 237 7.69 -5.76 2.66
CA THR A 237 8.52 -5.39 3.83
C THR A 237 9.89 -4.79 3.43
N TYR A 238 10.32 -4.96 2.18
CA TYR A 238 11.55 -4.38 1.64
C TYR A 238 11.25 -3.11 0.84
N ASN A 239 11.84 -1.98 1.24
CA ASN A 239 11.67 -0.71 0.53
C ASN A 239 12.61 -0.64 -0.69
N LEU A 240 12.11 -1.15 -1.82
CA LEU A 240 12.85 -1.17 -3.09
C LEU A 240 13.14 0.25 -3.61
N GLN A 241 12.23 1.20 -3.41
CA GLN A 241 12.39 2.57 -3.89
C GLN A 241 13.58 3.30 -3.23
N ASN A 242 13.96 2.90 -2.01
CA ASN A 242 15.13 3.42 -1.33
C ASN A 242 16.46 2.79 -1.79
N SER A 243 16.41 1.73 -2.62
CA SER A 243 17.59 1.08 -3.18
C SER A 243 18.38 2.03 -4.07
N LYS A 244 19.72 2.05 -3.89
CA LYS A 244 20.63 2.80 -4.78
C LYS A 244 20.51 2.36 -6.23
N PHE A 245 20.27 1.07 -6.45
CA PHE A 245 20.13 0.51 -7.79
C PHE A 245 18.82 0.98 -8.44
N PHE A 246 17.71 0.94 -7.70
CA PHE A 246 16.42 1.48 -8.18
C PHE A 246 16.51 2.95 -8.56
N LYS A 247 17.19 3.77 -7.75
CA LYS A 247 17.38 5.21 -8.06
C LYS A 247 18.16 5.47 -9.35
N GLN A 248 19.00 4.54 -9.77
CA GLN A 248 19.78 4.68 -11.01
C GLN A 248 19.06 4.09 -12.23
N TYR A 249 18.29 3.01 -12.05
CA TYR A 249 17.59 2.30 -13.11
C TYR A 249 16.10 2.07 -12.77
N PRO A 250 15.30 3.14 -12.56
CA PRO A 250 13.94 3.01 -12.07
C PRO A 250 13.03 2.25 -13.05
N ASP A 251 13.09 2.59 -14.33
CA ASP A 251 12.26 1.96 -15.37
C ASP A 251 12.64 0.50 -15.59
N ASP A 252 13.94 0.19 -15.57
CA ASP A 252 14.42 -1.18 -15.76
C ASP A 252 13.96 -2.08 -14.61
N VAL A 253 14.09 -1.61 -13.37
CA VAL A 253 13.64 -2.37 -12.20
C VAL A 253 12.11 -2.52 -12.20
N LYS A 254 11.37 -1.47 -12.53
CA LYS A 254 9.90 -1.52 -12.60
C LYS A 254 9.42 -2.56 -13.61
N ASN A 255 9.96 -2.56 -14.82
CA ASN A 255 9.61 -3.53 -15.86
C ASN A 255 9.95 -4.96 -15.44
N VAL A 256 11.16 -5.19 -14.90
CA VAL A 256 11.55 -6.54 -14.46
C VAL A 256 10.68 -7.02 -13.30
N VAL A 257 10.34 -6.15 -12.33
CA VAL A 257 9.45 -6.51 -11.21
C VAL A 257 8.08 -6.97 -11.71
N VAL A 258 7.46 -6.21 -12.62
CA VAL A 258 6.15 -6.53 -13.19
C VAL A 258 6.21 -7.83 -14.00
N ASN A 259 7.21 -7.98 -14.87
CA ASN A 259 7.36 -9.18 -15.70
C ASN A 259 7.63 -10.44 -14.89
N VAL A 260 8.47 -10.35 -13.85
CA VAL A 260 8.73 -11.45 -12.92
C VAL A 260 7.44 -11.85 -12.21
N TYR A 261 6.66 -10.88 -11.74
CA TYR A 261 5.38 -11.18 -11.09
C TYR A 261 4.40 -11.84 -12.06
N GLY A 262 4.22 -11.31 -13.27
CA GLY A 262 3.35 -11.90 -14.29
C GLY A 262 3.75 -13.34 -14.65
N ARG A 263 5.06 -13.59 -14.80
CA ARG A 263 5.58 -14.94 -15.08
C ARG A 263 5.38 -15.91 -13.91
N LEU A 264 5.53 -15.43 -12.67
CA LEU A 264 5.19 -16.22 -11.49
C LEU A 264 3.69 -16.49 -11.40
N PHE A 265 2.86 -15.50 -11.70
CA PHE A 265 1.40 -15.65 -11.72
C PHE A 265 1.00 -16.77 -12.70
N GLU A 266 1.45 -16.70 -13.95
CA GLU A 266 1.17 -17.75 -14.94
C GLU A 266 1.71 -19.13 -14.54
N TYR A 267 2.92 -19.19 -13.98
CA TYR A 267 3.50 -20.46 -13.54
C TYR A 267 2.66 -21.13 -12.45
N TYR A 268 2.18 -20.36 -11.48
CA TYR A 268 1.38 -20.91 -10.37
C TYR A 268 -0.02 -21.31 -10.84
N GLU A 269 -0.65 -20.54 -11.73
CA GLU A 269 -1.95 -20.90 -12.30
C GLU A 269 -1.89 -22.19 -13.13
N LYS A 270 -0.84 -22.38 -13.95
CA LYS A 270 -0.72 -23.55 -14.83
C LYS A 270 -0.21 -24.81 -14.10
N ASN A 271 0.74 -24.64 -13.18
CA ASN A 271 1.54 -25.77 -12.69
C ASN A 271 1.30 -26.13 -11.21
N ARG A 272 0.48 -25.36 -10.48
CA ARG A 272 0.28 -25.56 -9.04
C ARG A 272 -1.21 -25.58 -8.69
N LYS A 273 -1.54 -26.28 -7.60
CA LYS A 273 -2.91 -26.31 -7.04
C LYS A 273 -3.30 -25.03 -6.29
N ILE A 274 -2.35 -24.13 -6.09
CA ILE A 274 -2.45 -22.94 -5.24
C ILE A 274 -1.92 -21.78 -6.06
N GLY A 275 -2.72 -20.71 -6.19
CA GLY A 275 -2.32 -19.49 -6.91
C GLY A 275 -1.21 -18.72 -6.17
N ILE A 276 -0.52 -17.81 -6.87
CA ILE A 276 0.60 -17.04 -6.30
C ILE A 276 0.16 -16.18 -5.11
N CYS A 277 -1.03 -15.59 -5.16
CA CYS A 277 -1.59 -14.79 -4.06
C CYS A 277 -1.89 -15.65 -2.83
N GLU A 278 -2.43 -16.86 -2.99
CA GLU A 278 -2.61 -17.77 -1.85
C GLU A 278 -1.25 -18.23 -1.29
N LYS A 279 -0.24 -18.41 -2.15
CA LYS A 279 1.14 -18.69 -1.70
C LYS A 279 1.71 -17.53 -0.90
N PHE A 280 1.45 -16.28 -1.29
CA PHE A 280 2.05 -15.08 -0.67
C PHE A 280 1.28 -14.68 0.59
N PHE A 281 -0.03 -14.55 0.50
CA PHE A 281 -0.91 -13.99 1.53
C PHE A 281 -1.63 -15.05 2.38
N GLY A 282 -1.49 -16.34 2.03
CA GLY A 282 -2.14 -17.44 2.72
C GLY A 282 -3.52 -17.77 2.13
N LYS A 283 -4.28 -18.63 2.79
CA LYS A 283 -5.63 -18.97 2.35
C LYS A 283 -6.62 -17.87 2.69
N VAL A 284 -7.62 -17.70 1.84
CA VAL A 284 -8.82 -16.93 2.21
C VAL A 284 -9.62 -17.79 3.18
N LEU A 285 -9.86 -17.24 4.37
CA LEU A 285 -10.61 -17.90 5.43
C LEU A 285 -11.80 -17.03 5.83
N ILE A 286 -12.85 -17.69 6.30
CA ILE A 286 -13.97 -17.05 6.96
C ILE A 286 -13.74 -17.24 8.46
N SER A 287 -13.60 -16.14 9.20
CA SER A 287 -13.43 -16.17 10.65
C SER A 287 -14.50 -15.34 11.35
N PRO A 288 -14.85 -15.64 12.60
CA PRO A 288 -15.62 -14.73 13.45
C PRO A 288 -14.97 -13.34 13.48
N TYR A 289 -15.79 -12.30 13.49
CA TYR A 289 -15.34 -10.91 13.53
C TYR A 289 -16.18 -10.16 14.57
N ASN A 290 -15.54 -9.34 15.40
CA ASN A 290 -16.25 -8.51 16.38
C ASN A 290 -16.23 -7.07 15.87
N MET A 291 -17.39 -6.57 15.44
CA MET A 291 -17.53 -5.18 15.02
C MET A 291 -17.26 -4.24 16.18
N PHE A 292 -16.52 -3.16 15.92
CA PHE A 292 -16.12 -2.17 16.91
C PHE A 292 -15.43 -2.80 18.11
N ASN A 293 -14.55 -3.77 17.86
CA ASN A 293 -13.88 -4.52 18.93
C ASN A 293 -13.21 -3.56 19.92
N SER A 294 -13.43 -3.80 21.22
CA SER A 294 -12.97 -2.94 22.34
C SER A 294 -13.61 -1.54 22.40
N ALA A 295 -14.77 -1.31 21.76
CA ALA A 295 -15.59 -0.12 21.96
C ALA A 295 -16.80 -0.43 22.86
N VAL A 296 -17.34 0.61 23.51
CA VAL A 296 -18.66 0.55 24.16
C VAL A 296 -19.71 0.80 23.07
N PHE A 297 -20.24 -0.26 22.48
CA PHE A 297 -21.13 -0.19 21.33
C PHE A 297 -22.31 -1.13 21.49
N TYR A 298 -23.52 -0.59 21.38
CA TYR A 298 -24.74 -1.38 21.47
C TYR A 298 -25.13 -1.90 20.08
N ASP A 299 -24.78 -3.16 19.81
CA ASP A 299 -25.16 -3.83 18.56
C ASP A 299 -26.67 -4.08 18.52
N ARG A 300 -27.33 -3.37 17.61
CA ARG A 300 -28.77 -3.46 17.35
C ARG A 300 -29.07 -4.24 16.07
N ASN A 301 -28.04 -4.74 15.39
CA ASN A 301 -28.18 -5.37 14.08
C ASN A 301 -28.54 -6.86 14.20
N ASN A 302 -29.84 -7.13 14.17
CA ASN A 302 -30.36 -8.50 14.11
C ASN A 302 -30.62 -8.99 12.67
N LYS A 303 -30.22 -8.21 11.66
CA LYS A 303 -30.53 -8.52 10.26
C LYS A 303 -29.43 -9.34 9.62
N ASN A 304 -29.84 -10.19 8.68
CA ASN A 304 -28.93 -10.80 7.74
C ASN A 304 -28.38 -9.72 6.81
N PHE A 305 -27.08 -9.51 6.85
CA PHE A 305 -26.42 -8.43 6.14
C PHE A 305 -25.14 -8.94 5.50
N GLU A 306 -24.88 -8.51 4.27
CA GLU A 306 -23.65 -8.84 3.56
C GLU A 306 -23.07 -7.56 2.97
N TYR A 307 -21.79 -7.34 3.24
CA TYR A 307 -21.04 -6.20 2.73
C TYR A 307 -19.76 -6.70 2.08
N GLU A 308 -19.72 -6.60 0.77
CA GLU A 308 -18.56 -7.00 -0.02
C GLU A 308 -17.68 -5.78 -0.28
N ILE A 309 -16.49 -5.72 0.31
CA ILE A 309 -15.54 -4.64 0.00
C ILE A 309 -14.97 -4.88 -1.40
N ASN A 310 -14.49 -6.10 -1.63
CA ASN A 310 -13.90 -6.55 -2.89
C ASN A 310 -13.95 -8.08 -2.98
N GLN A 311 -13.39 -8.65 -4.05
CA GLN A 311 -13.44 -10.09 -4.34
C GLN A 311 -12.89 -10.99 -3.21
N VAL A 312 -11.99 -10.44 -2.38
CA VAL A 312 -11.30 -11.20 -1.31
C VAL A 312 -11.83 -10.89 0.07
N THR A 313 -12.46 -9.71 0.25
CA THR A 313 -12.90 -9.21 1.55
C THR A 313 -14.41 -9.02 1.58
N LYS A 314 -15.09 -9.84 2.39
CA LYS A 314 -16.54 -9.78 2.56
C LYS A 314 -16.91 -9.95 4.03
N PHE A 315 -17.77 -9.08 4.52
CA PHE A 315 -18.37 -9.17 5.85
C PHE A 315 -19.78 -9.73 5.75
N ILE A 316 -20.11 -10.65 6.64
CA ILE A 316 -21.40 -11.33 6.65
C ILE A 316 -21.90 -11.34 8.10
N SER A 317 -23.06 -10.73 8.34
CA SER A 317 -23.81 -10.85 9.59
C SER A 317 -24.95 -11.85 9.41
N ARG A 318 -25.03 -12.83 10.31
CA ARG A 318 -26.15 -13.78 10.41
C ARG A 318 -26.59 -13.86 11.87
N ASN A 319 -27.84 -13.47 12.14
CA ASN A 319 -28.42 -13.46 13.49
C ASN A 319 -27.52 -12.75 14.54
N GLY A 320 -26.98 -11.58 14.20
CA GLY A 320 -26.09 -10.80 15.08
C GLY A 320 -24.64 -11.31 15.16
N ASN A 321 -24.33 -12.47 14.56
CA ASN A 321 -22.96 -12.96 14.50
C ASN A 321 -22.27 -12.49 13.22
N TRP A 322 -21.20 -11.74 13.39
CA TRP A 322 -20.39 -11.25 12.29
C TRP A 322 -19.26 -12.21 11.94
N THR A 323 -19.05 -12.40 10.65
CA THR A 323 -17.92 -13.13 10.08
C THR A 323 -17.27 -12.31 8.99
N CYS A 324 -15.96 -12.47 8.82
CA CYS A 324 -15.18 -11.79 7.81
C CYS A 324 -14.44 -12.84 6.96
N LYS A 325 -14.68 -12.82 5.65
CA LYS A 325 -13.89 -13.51 4.64
C LYS A 325 -12.72 -12.61 4.27
N ARG A 326 -11.48 -13.05 4.46
CA ARG A 326 -10.25 -12.34 4.02
C ARG A 326 -9.06 -13.28 3.99
N PHE A 327 -7.94 -12.83 3.43
CA PHE A 327 -6.66 -13.53 3.59
C PHE A 327 -6.23 -13.54 5.06
N LEU A 328 -5.70 -14.68 5.52
CA LEU A 328 -5.09 -14.79 6.84
C LEU A 328 -3.72 -14.08 6.87
N CYS A 329 -3.73 -12.75 6.82
CA CYS A 329 -2.55 -11.93 7.02
C CYS A 329 -2.67 -11.16 8.34
N TYR A 330 -1.64 -11.28 9.18
CA TYR A 330 -1.58 -10.63 10.49
C TYR A 330 -0.89 -9.25 10.44
N LYS A 331 -0.47 -8.79 9.25
CA LYS A 331 0.28 -7.55 9.04
C LYS A 331 -0.04 -6.95 7.67
N ASP A 332 -0.03 -5.62 7.59
CA ASP A 332 -0.24 -4.85 6.34
C ASP A 332 0.90 -5.02 5.31
N LYS A 333 2.00 -5.67 5.70
CA LYS A 333 3.13 -5.96 4.82
C LYS A 333 3.50 -7.43 4.86
N ASN A 334 3.80 -7.96 3.68
CA ASN A 334 4.07 -9.37 3.45
C ASN A 334 5.57 -9.64 3.29
N LYS A 335 6.09 -10.55 4.12
CA LYS A 335 7.51 -10.94 4.10
C LYS A 335 7.93 -11.59 2.78
N LYS A 336 7.09 -12.44 2.19
CA LYS A 336 7.40 -13.14 0.92
C LYS A 336 7.50 -12.17 -0.24
N THR A 337 6.62 -11.16 -0.26
CA THR A 337 6.69 -10.07 -1.24
C THR A 337 7.99 -9.29 -1.08
N GLY A 338 8.39 -8.99 0.16
CA GLY A 338 9.68 -8.35 0.45
C GLY A 338 10.90 -9.19 0.07
N GLU A 339 10.87 -10.49 0.32
CA GLU A 339 11.92 -11.44 -0.09
C GLU A 339 12.04 -11.49 -1.62
N LEU A 340 10.92 -11.51 -2.35
CA LEU A 340 10.91 -11.44 -3.82
C LEU A 340 11.54 -10.15 -4.34
N LEU A 341 11.10 -8.98 -3.87
CA LEU A 341 11.64 -7.69 -4.35
C LEU A 341 13.13 -7.52 -4.00
N LYS A 342 13.55 -8.01 -2.82
CA LYS A 342 14.97 -8.02 -2.45
C LYS A 342 15.79 -8.96 -3.34
N ALA A 343 15.24 -10.10 -3.74
CA ALA A 343 15.88 -11.01 -4.68
C ALA A 343 16.03 -10.40 -6.06
N ILE A 344 15.00 -9.69 -6.56
CA ILE A 344 15.05 -8.96 -7.84
C ILE A 344 16.17 -7.91 -7.81
N ASP A 345 16.19 -7.04 -6.80
CA ASP A 345 17.24 -6.01 -6.63
C ASP A 345 18.64 -6.65 -6.57
N SER A 346 18.78 -7.73 -5.81
CA SER A 346 20.05 -8.46 -5.68
C SER A 346 20.55 -9.05 -6.99
N LEU A 347 19.69 -9.76 -7.73
CA LEU A 347 20.07 -10.46 -8.96
C LEU A 347 20.27 -9.49 -10.13
N MET A 348 19.44 -8.45 -10.24
CA MET A 348 19.66 -7.39 -11.23
C MET A 348 20.99 -6.68 -10.99
N ARG A 349 21.36 -6.36 -9.74
CA ARG A 349 22.69 -5.77 -9.44
C ARG A 349 23.84 -6.66 -9.91
N GLN A 350 23.72 -7.98 -9.79
CA GLN A 350 24.74 -8.92 -10.28
C GLN A 350 24.83 -8.86 -11.81
N LYS A 351 23.69 -8.94 -12.51
CA LYS A 351 23.63 -8.86 -13.99
C LYS A 351 24.13 -7.52 -14.55
N TYR A 352 23.96 -6.43 -13.82
CA TYR A 352 24.44 -5.09 -14.18
C TYR A 352 25.88 -4.81 -13.69
N ASN A 353 26.55 -5.78 -13.04
CA ASN A 353 27.87 -5.60 -12.42
C ASN A 353 27.93 -4.39 -11.47
N PHE A 354 26.86 -4.18 -10.70
CA PHE A 354 26.70 -3.02 -9.82
C PHE A 354 27.61 -3.13 -8.59
N LYS A 355 28.37 -2.06 -8.30
CA LYS A 355 29.42 -2.06 -7.26
C LYS A 355 28.94 -2.44 -5.86
N SER A 356 27.72 -2.04 -5.46
CA SER A 356 27.20 -2.36 -4.13
C SER A 356 26.42 -3.67 -4.15
N TYR A 357 27.05 -4.74 -3.68
CA TYR A 357 26.44 -6.05 -3.58
C TYR A 357 25.33 -6.08 -2.53
N LEU A 358 24.25 -6.80 -2.84
CA LEU A 358 23.17 -7.12 -1.92
C LEU A 358 23.08 -8.64 -1.85
N LYS A 359 22.94 -9.22 -0.65
CA LYS A 359 22.68 -10.65 -0.50
C LYS A 359 21.19 -10.86 -0.28
N ALA A 360 20.58 -11.65 -1.14
CA ALA A 360 19.22 -12.15 -0.98
C ALA A 360 19.21 -13.68 -1.19
N GLU A 361 18.52 -14.38 -0.30
CA GLU A 361 18.26 -15.80 -0.45
C GLU A 361 16.86 -15.97 -1.07
N THR A 362 16.77 -16.78 -2.10
CA THR A 362 15.53 -17.07 -2.81
C THR A 362 15.60 -18.47 -3.40
N ILE A 363 14.45 -19.05 -3.74
CA ILE A 363 14.36 -20.40 -4.30
C ILE A 363 14.81 -20.42 -5.76
N LYS A 364 15.33 -21.56 -6.23
CA LYS A 364 15.85 -21.72 -7.60
C LYS A 364 14.86 -21.27 -8.69
N LEU A 365 13.58 -21.65 -8.56
CA LEU A 365 12.51 -21.19 -9.46
C LEU A 365 12.46 -19.66 -9.62
N TYR A 366 12.59 -18.92 -8.52
CA TYR A 366 12.52 -17.45 -8.56
C TYR A 366 13.81 -16.89 -9.14
N GLN A 367 14.97 -17.48 -8.81
CA GLN A 367 16.26 -17.08 -9.41
C GLN A 367 16.24 -17.22 -10.93
N ASP A 368 15.79 -18.36 -11.43
CA ASP A 368 15.73 -18.66 -12.86
C ASP A 368 14.81 -17.66 -13.57
N ILE A 369 13.59 -17.46 -13.05
CA ILE A 369 12.63 -16.48 -13.60
C ILE A 369 13.20 -15.06 -13.58
N ILE A 370 13.80 -14.61 -12.47
CA ILE A 370 14.35 -13.26 -12.35
C ILE A 370 15.49 -13.04 -13.33
N ASN A 371 16.41 -14.00 -13.44
CA ASN A 371 17.54 -13.90 -14.37
C ASN A 371 17.06 -13.86 -15.81
N GLU A 372 16.16 -14.75 -16.19
CA GLU A 372 15.62 -14.78 -17.55
C GLU A 372 14.85 -13.51 -17.92
N GLU A 373 13.99 -12.98 -17.04
CA GLU A 373 13.28 -11.73 -17.33
C GLU A 373 14.22 -10.52 -17.35
N THR A 374 15.29 -10.52 -16.55
CA THR A 374 16.34 -9.50 -16.60
C THR A 374 17.08 -9.55 -17.93
N ASP A 375 17.48 -10.74 -18.38
CA ASP A 375 18.21 -10.94 -19.64
C ASP A 375 17.33 -10.55 -20.84
N LYS A 376 16.06 -10.99 -20.86
CA LYS A 376 15.08 -10.59 -21.89
C LYS A 376 14.92 -9.09 -21.96
N TYR A 377 14.79 -8.41 -20.82
CA TYR A 377 14.63 -6.96 -20.79
C TYR A 377 15.89 -6.25 -21.28
N GLN A 378 17.08 -6.68 -20.86
CA GLN A 378 18.34 -6.13 -21.34
C GLN A 378 18.50 -6.34 -22.85
N GLU A 379 18.14 -7.52 -23.37
CA GLU A 379 18.20 -7.81 -24.79
C GLU A 379 17.20 -6.97 -25.60
N ALA A 380 15.97 -6.83 -25.12
CA ALA A 380 14.95 -5.98 -25.73
C ALA A 380 15.40 -4.51 -25.74
N LYS A 381 15.98 -4.03 -24.63
CA LYS A 381 16.55 -2.68 -24.53
C LYS A 381 17.72 -2.47 -25.50
N ARG A 382 18.61 -3.47 -25.63
CA ARG A 382 19.70 -3.45 -26.61
C ARG A 382 19.17 -3.42 -28.04
N LYS A 383 18.16 -4.24 -28.36
CA LYS A 383 17.50 -4.27 -29.68
C LYS A 383 16.80 -2.94 -29.99
N ALA A 384 16.13 -2.33 -29.02
CA ALA A 384 15.47 -1.04 -29.18
C ALA A 384 16.48 0.13 -29.31
N ALA A 385 17.69 -0.02 -28.75
CA ALA A 385 18.77 0.95 -28.88
C ALA A 385 19.54 0.86 -30.21
N LEU A 386 19.39 -0.23 -30.97
CA LEU A 386 19.94 -0.31 -32.31
C LEU A 386 19.20 0.68 -33.22
N PRO A 387 19.92 1.50 -34.02
CA PRO A 387 19.27 2.45 -34.92
C PRO A 387 18.37 1.69 -35.90
N LYS A 388 17.13 2.18 -36.10
CA LYS A 388 16.25 1.68 -37.16
C LYS A 388 16.90 2.01 -38.51
N ILE A 389 17.46 1.01 -39.17
CA ILE A 389 18.00 1.15 -40.52
C ILE A 389 16.83 1.04 -41.50
N GLU A 390 16.29 2.17 -41.95
CA GLU A 390 15.37 2.20 -43.10
C GLU A 390 16.20 2.12 -44.39
N ILE A 391 16.18 0.94 -45.02
CA ILE A 391 16.79 0.75 -46.33
C ILE A 391 15.78 1.19 -47.39
N ASP A 392 16.06 2.33 -48.03
CA ASP A 392 15.26 2.83 -49.15
C ASP A 392 15.52 1.99 -50.41
N ILE A 393 14.59 1.08 -50.71
CA ILE A 393 14.66 0.14 -51.83
C ILE A 393 14.57 0.86 -53.19
N SER A 394 14.09 2.11 -53.23
CA SER A 394 14.02 2.87 -54.48
C SER A 394 15.40 3.23 -55.02
N LYS A 395 16.40 3.39 -54.14
CA LYS A 395 17.79 3.75 -54.49
C LYS A 395 18.64 2.55 -54.93
N LEU A 396 18.15 1.32 -54.75
CA LEU A 396 18.86 0.11 -55.17
C LEU A 396 19.03 0.04 -56.69
N GLN A 397 18.07 0.60 -57.45
CA GLN A 397 18.17 0.65 -58.91
C GLN A 397 19.22 1.65 -59.37
N ASP A 398 19.32 2.80 -58.71
CA ASP A 398 20.34 3.81 -59.00
C ASP A 398 21.75 3.28 -58.68
N ILE A 399 21.90 2.55 -57.57
CA ILE A 399 23.16 1.89 -57.20
C ILE A 399 23.56 0.84 -58.26
N ARG A 400 22.60 0.05 -58.77
CA ARG A 400 22.86 -0.91 -59.85
C ARG A 400 23.28 -0.21 -61.15
N ASN A 401 22.59 0.86 -61.52
CA ASN A 401 22.90 1.62 -62.73
C ASN A 401 24.29 2.27 -62.63
N THR A 402 24.61 2.87 -61.49
CA THR A 402 25.93 3.51 -61.24
C THR A 402 27.07 2.48 -61.28
N SER A 403 26.84 1.27 -60.73
CA SER A 403 27.81 0.17 -60.80
C SER A 403 28.03 -0.33 -62.23
N ILE A 404 26.96 -0.43 -63.05
CA ILE A 404 27.06 -0.79 -64.47
C ILE A 404 27.84 0.28 -65.25
N GLU A 405 27.57 1.56 -65.01
CA GLU A 405 28.32 2.65 -65.65
C GLU A 405 29.80 2.64 -65.25
N THR A 406 30.09 2.36 -63.98
CA THR A 406 31.47 2.26 -63.49
C THR A 406 32.19 1.07 -64.12
N GLN A 407 31.52 -0.08 -64.22
CA GLN A 407 32.02 -1.25 -64.94
C GLN A 407 32.36 -0.90 -66.40
N ASN A 408 31.44 -0.26 -67.13
CA ASN A 408 31.64 0.10 -68.53
C ASN A 408 32.79 1.10 -68.74
N LYS A 409 33.05 1.98 -67.77
CA LYS A 409 34.22 2.90 -67.80
C LYS A 409 35.56 2.22 -67.51
N LEU A 410 35.54 1.09 -66.82
CA LEU A 410 36.72 0.28 -66.52
C LEU A 410 37.03 -0.74 -67.61
N ILE A 411 36.13 -0.93 -68.59
CA ILE A 411 36.42 -1.69 -69.80
C ILE A 411 37.33 -0.83 -70.68
N VAL A 412 38.62 -1.14 -70.66
CA VAL A 412 39.62 -0.58 -71.58
C VAL A 412 39.49 -1.33 -72.91
N GLU A 413 39.36 -0.60 -74.01
CA GLU A 413 39.43 -1.18 -75.37
C GLU A 413 40.85 -1.69 -75.62
N GLU A 414 41.11 -2.97 -75.37
CA GLU A 414 42.29 -3.64 -75.90
C GLU A 414 42.18 -3.68 -77.43
N SER A 415 43.06 -2.92 -78.10
CA SER A 415 43.29 -3.01 -79.53
C SER A 415 43.75 -4.43 -79.89
N VAL A 416 43.02 -5.05 -80.79
CA VAL A 416 43.25 -6.42 -81.27
C VAL A 416 44.53 -6.48 -82.11
N GLU A 417 45.67 -6.80 -81.49
CA GLU A 417 46.86 -7.26 -82.21
C GLU A 417 47.36 -8.59 -81.62
N ASP A 418 47.18 -9.62 -82.45
CA ASP A 418 47.74 -10.98 -82.44
C ASP A 418 48.26 -11.56 -81.12
N LEU A 419 47.40 -12.36 -80.48
CA LEU A 419 47.80 -13.45 -79.59
C LEU A 419 47.10 -14.76 -79.99
N PRO A 420 47.80 -15.91 -79.92
CA PRO A 420 47.45 -17.15 -80.62
C PRO A 420 46.25 -17.89 -80.04
N GLN A 421 45.55 -18.64 -80.91
CA GLN A 421 44.49 -19.58 -80.57
C GLN A 421 44.96 -20.59 -79.51
N ILE A 422 44.29 -20.59 -78.35
CA ILE A 422 44.31 -21.70 -77.41
C ILE A 422 42.91 -22.33 -77.38
N ALA A 423 42.89 -23.62 -77.71
CA ALA A 423 41.76 -24.54 -77.76
C ALA A 423 41.01 -24.61 -76.42
N PRO A 424 39.75 -25.10 -76.38
CA PRO A 424 38.93 -25.10 -75.18
C PRO A 424 39.58 -25.99 -74.12
N VAL A 425 39.92 -25.41 -72.98
CA VAL A 425 40.40 -26.18 -71.82
C VAL A 425 39.18 -26.62 -71.02
N GLU A 426 39.09 -27.93 -70.91
CA GLU A 426 38.13 -28.73 -70.15
C GLU A 426 37.92 -28.26 -68.71
N GLU A 427 36.73 -28.55 -68.21
CA GLU A 427 36.31 -28.48 -66.82
C GLU A 427 37.40 -28.99 -65.86
N LYS A 428 37.86 -28.12 -64.96
CA LYS A 428 38.45 -28.55 -63.69
C LYS A 428 37.49 -28.19 -62.57
N GLN A 429 36.88 -29.22 -62.01
CA GLN A 429 36.16 -29.21 -60.75
C GLN A 429 37.02 -28.51 -59.69
N THR A 430 36.65 -27.29 -59.32
CA THR A 430 37.22 -26.59 -58.17
C THR A 430 36.71 -27.26 -56.91
N ASN A 431 37.63 -27.84 -56.14
CA ASN A 431 37.44 -28.44 -54.82
C ASN A 431 36.41 -27.67 -53.97
N THR A 432 35.36 -28.34 -53.54
CA THR A 432 34.25 -27.81 -52.75
C THR A 432 34.64 -27.31 -51.35
N LEU A 433 35.87 -27.57 -50.89
CA LEU A 433 36.33 -27.28 -49.52
C LEU A 433 37.31 -26.09 -49.43
N ASN A 434 37.76 -25.52 -50.55
CA ASN A 434 38.73 -24.40 -50.58
C ASN A 434 39.99 -24.60 -49.70
N LEU A 435 40.41 -25.86 -49.52
CA LEU A 435 41.60 -26.26 -48.77
C LEU A 435 42.81 -26.31 -49.71
N SER A 436 43.98 -25.92 -49.18
CA SER A 436 45.27 -26.14 -49.86
C SER A 436 45.63 -27.63 -49.87
N ASP A 437 46.51 -28.03 -50.80
CA ASP A 437 46.98 -29.42 -50.92
C ASP A 437 47.56 -29.98 -49.60
N VAL A 438 48.16 -29.10 -48.79
CA VAL A 438 48.77 -29.47 -47.50
C VAL A 438 47.70 -29.71 -46.43
N GLU A 439 46.70 -28.83 -46.35
CA GLU A 439 45.56 -28.97 -45.43
C GLU A 439 44.72 -30.20 -45.77
N TYR A 440 44.50 -30.44 -47.07
CA TYR A 440 43.79 -31.61 -47.55
C TYR A 440 44.52 -32.92 -47.21
N SER A 441 45.85 -32.95 -47.41
CA SER A 441 46.68 -34.10 -47.03
C SER A 441 46.70 -34.33 -45.52
N PHE A 442 46.70 -33.25 -44.73
CA PHE A 442 46.64 -33.32 -43.27
C PHE A 442 45.31 -33.89 -42.78
N ILE A 443 44.18 -33.45 -43.34
CA ILE A 443 42.86 -34.03 -43.05
C ILE A 443 42.82 -35.53 -43.41
N LYS A 444 43.38 -35.93 -44.57
CA LYS A 444 43.47 -37.35 -44.93
C LYS A 444 44.30 -38.16 -43.95
N CYS A 445 45.39 -37.60 -43.40
CA CYS A 445 46.15 -38.26 -42.35
C CYS A 445 45.33 -38.42 -41.06
N LEU A 446 44.54 -37.41 -40.68
CA LEU A 446 43.66 -37.48 -39.51
C LEU A 446 42.53 -38.52 -39.68
N LEU A 447 41.87 -38.53 -40.84
CA LEU A 447 40.78 -39.49 -41.15
C LEU A 447 41.27 -40.95 -41.19
N ASN A 448 42.49 -41.17 -41.68
CA ASN A 448 43.09 -42.51 -41.81
C ASN A 448 43.95 -42.93 -40.60
N LYS A 449 44.04 -42.10 -39.56
CA LYS A 449 44.92 -42.31 -38.39
C LYS A 449 46.40 -42.55 -38.77
N ALA A 450 46.85 -41.93 -39.86
CA ALA A 450 48.22 -42.03 -40.36
C ALA A 450 49.14 -40.98 -39.71
N PRO A 451 50.46 -41.23 -39.61
CA PRO A 451 51.38 -40.26 -39.04
C PRO A 451 51.49 -39.00 -39.92
N TYR A 452 51.17 -37.84 -39.35
CA TYR A 452 51.23 -36.52 -40.02
C TYR A 452 52.52 -35.72 -39.72
N ASN A 453 53.36 -36.22 -38.81
CA ASN A 453 54.56 -35.51 -38.35
C ASN A 453 55.58 -35.27 -39.47
N ASP A 454 55.72 -36.21 -40.41
CA ASP A 454 56.66 -36.08 -41.53
C ASP A 454 56.19 -35.04 -42.57
N LEU A 455 54.87 -34.91 -42.74
CA LEU A 455 54.24 -33.92 -43.63
C LEU A 455 54.46 -32.50 -43.12
N LEU A 456 54.31 -32.28 -41.80
CA LEU A 456 54.52 -30.98 -41.17
C LEU A 456 56.00 -30.58 -41.12
N LYS A 457 56.90 -31.53 -40.83
CA LYS A 457 58.35 -31.28 -40.81
C LYS A 457 58.92 -30.94 -42.19
N THR A 458 58.48 -31.64 -43.23
CA THR A 458 58.96 -31.41 -44.61
C THR A 458 58.58 -30.03 -45.14
N ARG A 459 57.45 -29.48 -44.68
CA ARG A 459 56.95 -28.16 -45.12
C ARG A 459 57.15 -27.03 -44.12
N GLY A 460 57.70 -27.31 -42.93
CA GLY A 460 58.03 -26.31 -41.91
C GLY A 460 56.80 -25.63 -41.27
N ILE A 461 55.66 -26.34 -41.20
CA ILE A 461 54.40 -25.78 -40.70
C ILE A 461 54.14 -26.25 -39.27
N MET A 462 53.75 -25.32 -38.39
CA MET A 462 53.38 -25.64 -37.01
C MET A 462 52.00 -26.31 -36.94
N LEU A 463 51.86 -27.30 -36.05
CA LEU A 463 50.63 -28.08 -35.86
C LEU A 463 49.42 -27.21 -35.48
N SER A 464 49.60 -26.17 -34.67
CA SER A 464 48.53 -25.24 -34.31
C SER A 464 48.04 -24.43 -35.51
N VAL A 465 48.97 -23.92 -36.33
CA VAL A 465 48.66 -23.05 -37.47
C VAL A 465 47.86 -23.79 -38.54
N ILE A 466 48.16 -25.06 -38.81
CA ILE A 466 47.40 -25.84 -39.79
C ILE A 466 46.00 -26.19 -39.28
N VAL A 467 45.84 -26.48 -37.99
CA VAL A 467 44.54 -26.79 -37.39
C VAL A 467 43.65 -25.55 -37.36
N ASP A 468 44.19 -24.40 -36.96
CA ASP A 468 43.46 -23.12 -36.96
C ASP A 468 43.04 -22.71 -38.37
N SER A 469 43.94 -22.83 -39.36
CA SER A 469 43.65 -22.52 -40.77
C SER A 469 42.56 -23.43 -41.35
N ILE A 470 42.56 -24.72 -40.99
CA ILE A 470 41.51 -25.66 -41.42
C ILE A 470 40.18 -25.32 -40.75
N ASN A 471 40.18 -25.09 -39.43
CA ASN A 471 38.96 -24.75 -38.70
C ASN A 471 38.36 -23.44 -39.20
N GLU A 472 39.16 -22.42 -39.49
CA GLU A 472 38.69 -21.14 -40.06
C GLU A 472 38.01 -21.34 -41.42
N LYS A 473 38.63 -22.13 -42.32
CA LYS A 473 38.08 -22.40 -43.67
C LYS A 473 36.83 -23.28 -43.66
N LEU A 474 36.73 -24.19 -42.69
CA LEU A 474 35.58 -25.09 -42.57
C LEU A 474 34.46 -24.52 -41.70
N PHE A 475 34.70 -23.44 -40.96
CA PHE A 475 33.71 -22.83 -40.07
C PHE A 475 32.46 -22.38 -40.84
N ASP A 476 32.61 -21.78 -42.02
CA ASP A 476 31.47 -21.34 -42.85
C ASP A 476 30.62 -22.52 -43.37
N LEU A 477 31.19 -23.73 -43.45
CA LEU A 477 30.51 -24.92 -43.96
C LEU A 477 29.83 -25.72 -42.86
N PHE A 478 30.46 -25.83 -41.69
CA PHE A 478 29.98 -26.66 -40.58
C PHE A 478 29.35 -25.82 -39.44
N ASN A 479 29.49 -24.49 -39.47
CA ASN A 479 29.15 -23.56 -38.39
C ASN A 479 29.74 -23.93 -37.02
N ASP A 480 30.83 -24.71 -37.03
CA ASP A 480 31.47 -25.26 -35.84
C ASP A 480 32.96 -25.59 -36.10
N THR A 481 33.73 -25.78 -35.03
CA THR A 481 35.11 -26.26 -35.11
C THR A 481 35.14 -27.74 -35.46
N VAL A 482 35.81 -28.10 -36.56
CA VAL A 482 35.82 -29.48 -37.09
C VAL A 482 36.90 -30.34 -36.42
N ILE A 483 38.02 -29.73 -36.04
CA ILE A 483 39.17 -30.39 -35.42
C ILE A 483 39.39 -29.84 -34.02
N ILE A 484 39.42 -30.73 -33.02
CA ILE A 484 39.70 -30.42 -31.61
C ILE A 484 40.97 -31.12 -31.13
N TYR A 485 41.54 -30.66 -30.03
CA TYR A 485 42.68 -31.32 -29.39
C TYR A 485 42.19 -32.27 -28.28
N GLU A 486 42.46 -33.55 -28.44
CA GLU A 486 42.33 -34.56 -27.38
C GLU A 486 43.74 -35.02 -26.99
N GLU A 487 44.12 -34.88 -25.71
CA GLU A 487 45.43 -35.28 -25.18
C GLU A 487 46.62 -34.79 -26.05
N ASP A 488 46.62 -33.51 -26.42
CA ASP A 488 47.60 -32.84 -27.29
C ASP A 488 47.69 -33.38 -28.74
N LYS A 489 46.68 -34.12 -29.21
CA LYS A 489 46.57 -34.57 -30.61
C LYS A 489 45.31 -34.01 -31.27
N PRO A 490 45.42 -33.47 -32.50
CA PRO A 490 44.25 -33.07 -33.26
C PRO A 490 43.41 -34.30 -33.65
N VAL A 491 42.12 -34.25 -33.37
CA VAL A 491 41.11 -35.25 -33.68
C VAL A 491 39.92 -34.55 -34.34
N VAL A 492 39.36 -35.16 -35.38
CA VAL A 492 38.13 -34.67 -36.03
C VAL A 492 36.94 -35.07 -35.15
N ILE A 493 36.02 -34.13 -34.88
CA ILE A 493 34.81 -34.42 -34.09
C ILE A 493 33.99 -35.53 -34.76
N GLU A 494 33.51 -36.50 -33.98
CA GLU A 494 32.82 -37.69 -34.47
C GLU A 494 31.62 -37.35 -35.38
N ASP A 495 30.85 -36.33 -35.02
CA ASP A 495 29.67 -35.86 -35.75
C ASP A 495 29.99 -35.40 -37.19
N TYR A 496 31.22 -34.96 -37.45
CA TYR A 496 31.65 -34.45 -38.76
C TYR A 496 32.46 -35.47 -39.57
N LEU A 497 32.83 -36.63 -39.00
CA LEU A 497 33.70 -37.62 -39.66
C LEU A 497 33.14 -38.12 -41.00
N ASP A 498 31.86 -38.49 -41.03
CA ASP A 498 31.23 -39.06 -42.23
C ASP A 498 31.02 -38.00 -43.33
N GLU A 499 30.69 -36.77 -42.94
CA GLU A 499 30.56 -35.65 -43.88
C GLU A 499 31.92 -35.21 -44.44
N LEU A 500 32.97 -35.19 -43.62
CA LEU A 500 34.34 -34.87 -44.04
C LEU A 500 34.90 -35.93 -44.99
N LYS A 501 34.66 -37.23 -44.72
CA LYS A 501 35.04 -38.32 -45.64
C LYS A 501 34.33 -38.20 -46.98
N GLY A 502 33.02 -37.93 -46.98
CA GLY A 502 32.25 -37.76 -48.22
C GLY A 502 32.73 -36.61 -49.12
N LYS A 503 33.35 -35.57 -48.54
CA LYS A 503 33.90 -34.41 -49.28
C LYS A 503 35.39 -34.52 -49.60
N THR A 504 36.11 -35.49 -49.02
CA THR A 504 37.56 -35.70 -49.24
C THR A 504 37.89 -36.94 -50.08
N GLU A 505 36.89 -37.74 -50.48
CA GLU A 505 37.03 -38.91 -51.36
C GLU A 505 36.54 -38.67 -52.80
N LYS A 506 36.03 -37.48 -53.12
CA LYS A 506 35.61 -37.09 -54.48
C LYS A 506 36.71 -36.38 -55.25
#